data_AF-A0AAD1XPM9-F1
#
_entry.id   AF-A0AAD1XPM9-F1
#
_cell.length_a   1.000
_cell.length_b   1.000
_cell.length_c   1.000
_cell.angle_alpha   90.00
_cell.angle_beta   90.00
_cell.angle_gamma   90.00
#
_symmetry.space_group_name_H-M   'P 1'
#
loop_
_entity.id
_entity.type
_entity.pdbx_description
1 polymer ?
#
loop_
_entity_poly.entity_id
_entity_poly.type
_entity_poly.pdbx_seq_one_letter_code
_entity_poly.pdbx_strand_id
1 'polypeptide(L)'
;MQAEDVAGEPTKFVYWEKQGKDRLCGLHCLNSIVQGPIFDESSLFEIARQLDEEEKKILEAQSIPLSAMEGTNNIADDGNYNIQVLEKAIEGVGTYDLLNLDKPGVRTSDIASDNQAFLCNSADHWFAIRKVHGIWFNLNSTNMEPGPQIVSDFYLEVFLEAVKGANYTIYTVRGDSLPQPKKEETVSSLRESQRYLGLDYLQEDYNQNKTRPLNTDGADQSEIDAAIKASLEDMHGGGFGPPPVVSQPSEDDDLMAAIALSLQQENAQPSQDN
;
A
#
# COMPACT_ATOMS: atom_id res chain seq x y z
N MET A 1 29.53 -28.43 23.08
CA MET A 1 29.90 -27.12 22.52
C MET A 1 28.69 -26.62 21.77
N GLN A 2 28.29 -25.41 22.09
CA GLN A 2 26.99 -24.81 21.79
C GLN A 2 26.77 -24.71 20.27
N ALA A 3 25.61 -25.18 19.79
CA ALA A 3 25.01 -24.65 18.59
C ALA A 3 24.24 -23.40 19.05
N GLU A 4 24.71 -22.24 18.64
CA GLU A 4 24.05 -20.96 18.90
C GLU A 4 22.72 -20.94 18.14
N ASP A 5 21.65 -20.54 18.85
CA ASP A 5 20.39 -20.12 18.28
C ASP A 5 20.63 -19.01 17.24
N VAL A 6 20.52 -19.34 15.96
CA VAL A 6 20.34 -18.33 14.92
C VAL A 6 18.84 -18.09 14.84
N ALA A 7 18.38 -17.02 15.49
CA ALA A 7 17.03 -16.50 15.33
C ALA A 7 16.72 -16.42 13.81
N GLY A 8 15.71 -17.17 13.36
CA GLY A 8 15.37 -17.28 11.96
C GLY A 8 15.13 -15.89 11.36
N GLU A 9 15.82 -15.58 10.26
CA GLU A 9 15.53 -14.34 9.54
C GLU A 9 14.05 -14.31 9.15
N PRO A 10 13.36 -13.16 9.27
CA PRO A 10 11.96 -13.06 8.87
C PRO A 10 11.80 -13.53 7.43
N THR A 11 10.90 -14.48 7.20
CA THR A 11 10.70 -15.09 5.86
C THR A 11 9.78 -14.24 4.97
N LYS A 12 9.18 -13.18 5.53
CA LYS A 12 8.26 -12.26 4.86
C LYS A 12 8.64 -10.82 5.18
N PHE A 13 8.67 -9.99 4.15
CA PHE A 13 9.06 -8.59 4.26
C PHE A 13 8.00 -7.68 3.67
N VAL A 14 8.06 -6.41 4.05
CA VAL A 14 7.36 -5.31 3.40
C VAL A 14 8.39 -4.26 3.05
N TYR A 15 8.42 -3.89 1.79
CA TYR A 15 9.25 -2.81 1.28
C TYR A 15 8.58 -1.46 1.53
N TRP A 16 9.36 -0.52 2.04
CA TRP A 16 8.92 0.85 2.26
C TRP A 16 10.08 1.84 2.12
N GLU A 17 9.78 3.00 1.56
CA GLU A 17 10.71 4.10 1.41
C GLU A 17 10.18 5.33 2.14
N LYS A 18 11.00 5.86 3.03
CA LYS A 18 10.71 7.12 3.70
C LYS A 18 11.04 8.29 2.78
N GLN A 19 10.06 9.14 2.51
CA GLN A 19 10.33 10.41 1.84
C GLN A 19 11.06 11.36 2.80
N GLY A 20 12.02 12.09 2.26
CA GLY A 20 12.77 13.09 3.00
C GLY A 20 12.06 14.44 2.97
N LYS A 21 12.83 15.49 2.68
CA LYS A 21 12.29 16.84 2.43
C LYS A 21 12.01 17.08 0.94
N ASP A 22 12.27 16.08 0.11
CA ASP A 22 11.88 16.02 -1.29
C ASP A 22 10.37 15.83 -1.39
N ARG A 23 9.74 16.27 -2.49
CA ARG A 23 8.31 16.04 -2.78
C ARG A 23 8.10 14.91 -3.79
N LEU A 24 9.02 13.95 -3.82
CA LEU A 24 8.98 12.81 -4.75
C LEU A 24 8.00 11.72 -4.30
N CYS A 25 6.82 12.10 -3.80
CA CYS A 25 5.81 11.19 -3.27
C CYS A 25 5.33 10.18 -4.32
N GLY A 26 5.21 10.62 -5.59
CA GLY A 26 4.88 9.73 -6.70
C GLY A 26 5.89 8.60 -6.89
N LEU A 27 7.20 8.88 -6.74
CA LEU A 27 8.25 7.87 -6.84
C LEU A 27 8.11 6.81 -5.75
N HIS A 28 8.02 7.25 -4.49
CA HIS A 28 7.90 6.34 -3.35
C HIS A 28 6.60 5.53 -3.39
N CYS A 29 5.52 6.15 -3.87
CA CYS A 29 4.25 5.49 -4.13
C CYS A 29 4.43 4.33 -5.13
N LEU A 30 5.07 4.58 -6.27
CA LEU A 30 5.37 3.55 -7.29
C LEU A 30 6.23 2.42 -6.74
N ASN A 31 7.34 2.74 -6.08
CA ASN A 31 8.22 1.74 -5.48
C ASN A 31 7.52 0.90 -4.41
N SER A 32 6.59 1.49 -3.67
CA SER A 32 5.72 0.77 -2.73
C SER A 32 4.76 -0.21 -3.45
N ILE A 33 4.20 0.19 -4.59
CA ILE A 33 3.30 -0.64 -5.43
C ILE A 33 4.02 -1.79 -6.11
N VAL A 34 5.32 -1.69 -6.33
CA VAL A 34 6.14 -2.79 -6.88
C VAL A 34 7.00 -3.50 -5.82
N GLN A 35 6.92 -3.06 -4.55
CA GLN A 35 7.59 -3.66 -3.39
C GLN A 35 9.12 -3.71 -3.59
N GLY A 36 9.70 -2.64 -4.17
CA GLY A 36 11.14 -2.51 -4.34
C GLY A 36 11.55 -1.17 -4.98
N PRO A 37 12.85 -0.81 -4.92
CA PRO A 37 13.43 0.40 -5.50
C PRO A 37 13.62 0.24 -7.01
N ILE A 38 12.53 0.09 -7.76
CA ILE A 38 12.58 -0.08 -9.21
C ILE A 38 12.80 1.26 -9.91
N PHE A 39 12.19 2.32 -9.38
CA PHE A 39 12.26 3.67 -9.92
C PHE A 39 13.16 4.55 -9.06
N ASP A 40 13.91 5.40 -9.75
CA ASP A 40 14.61 6.53 -9.16
C ASP A 40 14.18 7.85 -9.81
N GLU A 41 14.66 8.97 -9.27
CA GLU A 41 14.34 10.32 -9.75
C GLU A 41 14.66 10.51 -11.24
N SER A 42 15.78 9.93 -11.70
CA SER A 42 16.22 10.06 -13.09
C SER A 42 15.30 9.31 -14.03
N SER A 43 14.91 8.08 -13.67
CA SER A 43 14.00 7.26 -14.47
C SER A 43 12.62 7.91 -14.63
N LEU A 44 12.04 8.45 -13.56
CA LEU A 44 10.75 9.14 -13.60
C LEU A 44 10.82 10.47 -14.35
N PHE A 45 11.92 11.20 -14.20
CA PHE A 45 12.17 12.42 -14.97
C PHE A 45 12.25 12.12 -16.48
N GLU A 46 12.92 11.04 -16.87
CA GLU A 46 12.99 10.63 -18.28
C GLU A 46 11.62 10.26 -18.85
N ILE A 47 10.79 9.54 -18.08
CA ILE A 47 9.42 9.19 -18.48
C ILE A 47 8.59 10.46 -18.69
N ALA A 48 8.62 11.39 -17.73
CA ALA A 48 7.87 12.63 -17.84
C ALA A 48 8.32 13.48 -19.04
N ARG A 49 9.63 13.58 -19.29
CA ARG A 49 10.17 14.28 -20.47
C ARG A 49 9.71 13.64 -21.77
N GLN A 50 9.67 12.30 -21.84
CA GLN A 50 9.19 11.59 -23.03
C GLN A 50 7.71 11.88 -23.29
N LEU A 51 6.88 11.91 -22.24
CA LEU A 51 5.48 12.27 -22.35
C LEU A 51 5.30 13.71 -22.85
N ASP A 52 6.05 14.67 -22.31
CA ASP A 52 6.02 16.06 -22.77
C ASP A 52 6.40 16.18 -24.27
N GLU A 53 7.40 15.41 -24.72
CA GLU A 53 7.81 15.35 -26.13
C GLU A 53 6.74 14.72 -27.04
N GLU A 54 6.04 13.70 -26.57
CA GLU A 54 4.94 13.04 -27.29
C GLU A 54 3.72 13.97 -27.42
N GLU A 55 3.33 14.62 -26.32
CA GLU A 55 2.25 15.61 -26.30
C GLU A 55 2.54 16.76 -27.26
N LYS A 56 3.78 17.27 -27.26
CA LYS A 56 4.22 18.30 -28.21
C LYS A 56 4.08 17.85 -29.66
N LYS A 57 4.51 16.63 -30.00
CA LYS A 57 4.38 16.08 -31.36
C LYS A 57 2.92 15.96 -31.81
N ILE A 58 2.03 15.58 -30.89
CA ILE A 58 0.59 15.47 -31.16
C ILE A 58 0.01 16.87 -31.46
N LEU A 59 0.35 17.87 -30.65
CA LEU A 59 -0.12 19.25 -30.86
C LEU A 59 0.38 19.83 -32.18
N GLU A 60 1.67 19.62 -32.50
CA GLU A 60 2.26 20.02 -33.77
C GLU A 60 1.55 19.34 -34.95
N ALA A 61 1.26 18.03 -34.85
CA ALA A 61 0.54 17.30 -35.88
C ALA A 61 -0.91 17.79 -36.06
N GLN A 62 -1.56 18.25 -34.99
CA GLN A 62 -2.90 18.82 -35.02
C GLN A 62 -2.94 20.33 -35.32
N SER A 63 -1.77 20.95 -35.57
CA SER A 63 -1.63 22.40 -35.78
C SER A 63 -2.19 23.24 -34.61
N ILE A 64 -2.16 22.69 -33.39
CA ILE A 64 -2.56 23.40 -32.18
C ILE A 64 -1.34 24.22 -31.72
N PRO A 65 -1.50 25.52 -31.41
CA PRO A 65 -0.39 26.36 -30.94
C PRO A 65 0.27 25.79 -29.70
N LEU A 66 1.60 25.77 -29.67
CA LEU A 66 2.38 25.34 -28.49
C LEU A 66 2.10 26.16 -27.23
N SER A 67 1.50 27.35 -27.35
CA SER A 67 1.03 28.12 -26.19
C SER A 67 -0.06 27.37 -25.40
N ALA A 68 -0.73 26.38 -25.99
CA ALA A 68 -1.64 25.49 -25.28
C ALA A 68 -0.93 24.51 -24.31
N MET A 69 0.40 24.38 -24.40
CA MET A 69 1.20 23.58 -23.46
C MET A 69 1.62 24.35 -22.20
N GLU A 70 1.43 25.67 -22.14
CA GLU A 70 1.81 26.47 -20.96
C GLU A 70 1.07 25.95 -19.71
N GLY A 71 1.81 25.34 -18.78
CA GLY A 71 1.27 24.76 -17.54
C GLY A 71 0.86 23.28 -17.61
N THR A 72 1.15 22.58 -18.70
CA THR A 72 0.85 21.13 -18.87
C THR A 72 2.04 20.21 -18.59
N ASN A 73 3.15 20.74 -18.08
CA ASN A 73 4.34 19.95 -17.80
C ASN A 73 4.01 18.77 -16.89
N ASN A 74 4.48 17.57 -17.25
CA ASN A 74 4.23 16.36 -16.48
C ASN A 74 5.01 16.27 -15.15
N ILE A 75 5.89 17.24 -14.90
CA ILE A 75 6.57 17.49 -13.63
C ILE A 75 6.24 18.91 -13.17
N ALA A 76 5.73 19.04 -11.95
CA ALA A 76 5.58 20.33 -11.29
C ALA A 76 6.94 20.85 -10.79
N ASP A 77 7.09 22.18 -10.67
CA ASP A 77 8.32 22.84 -10.23
C ASP A 77 8.81 22.39 -8.84
N ASP A 78 7.94 21.75 -8.06
CA ASP A 78 8.20 21.26 -6.72
C ASP A 78 8.55 19.77 -6.66
N GLY A 79 8.54 19.05 -7.80
CA GLY A 79 8.89 17.63 -7.90
C GLY A 79 7.69 16.67 -7.88
N ASN A 80 6.45 17.19 -7.87
CA ASN A 80 5.27 16.35 -8.02
C ASN A 80 5.10 15.89 -9.47
N TYR A 81 4.83 14.60 -9.65
CA TYR A 81 4.57 14.00 -10.95
C TYR A 81 3.06 13.96 -11.23
N ASN A 82 2.70 14.22 -12.48
CA ASN A 82 1.35 14.00 -12.98
C ASN A 82 1.02 12.50 -13.04
N ILE A 83 -0.26 12.13 -12.92
CA ILE A 83 -0.72 10.74 -12.98
C ILE A 83 -0.27 10.02 -14.26
N GLN A 84 -0.20 10.72 -15.39
CA GLN A 84 0.25 10.14 -16.67
C GLN A 84 1.67 9.56 -16.59
N VAL A 85 2.54 10.18 -15.79
CA VAL A 85 3.90 9.67 -15.53
C VAL A 85 3.84 8.36 -14.76
N LEU A 86 2.99 8.29 -13.74
CA LEU A 86 2.80 7.10 -12.89
C LEU A 86 2.16 5.95 -13.69
N GLU A 87 1.18 6.25 -14.54
CA GLU A 87 0.57 5.30 -15.49
C GLU A 87 1.65 4.69 -16.39
N LYS A 88 2.44 5.55 -17.05
CA LYS A 88 3.48 5.10 -17.96
C LYS A 88 4.59 4.30 -17.28
N ALA A 89 4.95 4.68 -16.06
CA ALA A 89 5.93 3.97 -15.26
C ALA A 89 5.46 2.56 -14.92
N ILE A 90 4.21 2.41 -14.46
CA ILE A 90 3.63 1.12 -14.10
C ILE A 90 3.50 0.19 -15.32
N GLU A 91 3.06 0.71 -16.46
CA GLU A 91 3.04 -0.02 -17.75
C GLU A 91 4.44 -0.58 -18.13
N GLY A 92 5.51 0.11 -17.73
CA GLY A 92 6.89 -0.31 -18.02
C GLY A 92 7.38 -1.50 -17.19
N VAL A 93 6.76 -1.77 -16.04
CA VAL A 93 7.15 -2.88 -15.14
C VAL A 93 6.43 -4.18 -15.51
N GLY A 94 5.23 -4.08 -16.06
CA GLY A 94 4.43 -5.22 -16.47
C GLY A 94 3.10 -4.79 -17.07
N THR A 95 2.25 -5.78 -17.32
CA THR A 95 0.90 -5.61 -17.85
C THR A 95 -0.04 -5.11 -16.75
N TYR A 96 0.13 -3.84 -16.39
CA TYR A 96 -0.61 -3.15 -15.35
C TYR A 96 -1.24 -1.86 -15.87
N ASP A 97 -2.50 -1.63 -15.49
CA ASP A 97 -3.25 -0.42 -15.82
C ASP A 97 -3.71 0.28 -14.53
N LEU A 98 -3.61 1.61 -14.47
CA LEU A 98 -4.24 2.39 -13.40
C LEU A 98 -5.66 2.79 -13.79
N LEU A 99 -6.62 2.34 -13.00
CA LEU A 99 -8.03 2.67 -13.21
C LEU A 99 -8.51 3.64 -12.13
N ASN A 100 -8.92 4.83 -12.55
CA ASN A 100 -9.59 5.80 -11.69
C ASN A 100 -10.96 5.27 -11.23
N LEU A 101 -11.19 5.25 -9.91
CA LEU A 101 -12.40 4.73 -9.27
C LEU A 101 -13.61 5.67 -9.31
N ASP A 102 -13.42 6.93 -9.70
CA ASP A 102 -14.49 7.90 -9.89
C ASP A 102 -15.15 7.79 -11.27
N LYS A 103 -14.56 7.01 -12.18
CA LYS A 103 -15.17 6.75 -13.49
C LYS A 103 -16.49 5.98 -13.31
N PRO A 104 -17.60 6.45 -13.92
CA PRO A 104 -18.90 5.81 -13.78
C PRO A 104 -18.86 4.38 -14.34
N GLY A 105 -19.23 3.40 -13.52
CA GLY A 105 -19.22 1.97 -13.86
C GLY A 105 -18.24 1.11 -13.04
N VAL A 106 -17.44 1.72 -12.17
CA VAL A 106 -16.46 1.05 -11.31
C VAL A 106 -16.95 1.14 -9.85
N ARG A 107 -17.42 0.02 -9.27
CA ARG A 107 -17.89 0.00 -7.87
C ARG A 107 -16.78 -0.48 -6.92
N THR A 108 -16.65 0.16 -5.77
CA THR A 108 -15.73 -0.21 -4.66
C THR A 108 -15.85 -1.69 -4.28
N SER A 109 -17.07 -2.24 -4.31
CA SER A 109 -17.37 -3.65 -4.04
C SER A 109 -16.76 -4.62 -5.06
N ASP A 110 -16.57 -4.19 -6.31
CA ASP A 110 -16.04 -5.04 -7.39
C ASP A 110 -14.50 -5.06 -7.38
N ILE A 111 -13.89 -4.35 -6.43
CA ILE A 111 -12.46 -3.99 -6.44
C ILE A 111 -11.68 -4.67 -5.31
N ALA A 112 -12.32 -5.03 -4.20
CA ALA A 112 -11.65 -5.62 -3.04
C ALA A 112 -11.18 -7.08 -3.27
N SER A 113 -11.72 -7.79 -4.26
CA SER A 113 -11.46 -9.22 -4.47
C SER A 113 -10.21 -9.52 -5.32
N ASP A 114 -9.95 -8.70 -6.34
CA ASP A 114 -8.87 -8.93 -7.33
C ASP A 114 -7.72 -7.92 -7.24
N ASN A 115 -7.95 -6.71 -6.71
CA ASN A 115 -6.93 -5.67 -6.76
C ASN A 115 -6.00 -5.77 -5.54
N GLN A 116 -4.70 -5.67 -5.81
CA GLN A 116 -3.67 -5.80 -4.79
C GLN A 116 -3.11 -4.43 -4.36
N ALA A 117 -3.49 -3.33 -5.03
CA ALA A 117 -3.02 -2.00 -4.69
C ALA A 117 -4.00 -0.87 -5.10
N PHE A 118 -3.93 0.21 -4.33
CA PHE A 118 -4.59 1.49 -4.56
C PHE A 118 -3.57 2.61 -4.52
N LEU A 119 -3.73 3.60 -5.40
CA LEU A 119 -3.02 4.87 -5.35
C LEU A 119 -4.03 5.95 -4.99
N CYS A 120 -3.73 6.70 -3.96
CA CYS A 120 -4.54 7.82 -3.53
C CYS A 120 -3.77 9.12 -3.81
N ASN A 121 -4.47 10.09 -4.37
CA ASN A 121 -3.94 11.41 -4.67
C ASN A 121 -4.75 12.50 -3.96
N SER A 122 -4.08 13.19 -3.04
CA SER A 122 -4.43 14.56 -2.65
C SER A 122 -3.91 15.51 -3.72
N ALA A 123 -4.48 16.71 -3.83
CA ALA A 123 -4.05 17.76 -4.75
C ALA A 123 -2.52 17.95 -4.85
N ASP A 124 -1.77 17.63 -3.79
CA ASP A 124 -0.32 17.79 -3.67
C ASP A 124 0.43 16.54 -3.13
N HIS A 125 -0.24 15.41 -2.91
CA HIS A 125 0.40 14.23 -2.28
C HIS A 125 -0.09 12.89 -2.84
N TRP A 126 0.83 11.97 -3.05
CA TRP A 126 0.57 10.60 -3.49
C TRP A 126 0.93 9.60 -2.39
N PHE A 127 0.04 8.65 -2.14
CA PHE A 127 0.35 7.50 -1.29
C PHE A 127 -0.26 6.21 -1.82
N ALA A 128 0.35 5.09 -1.47
CA ALA A 128 -0.09 3.76 -1.87
C ALA A 128 -0.72 3.00 -0.71
N ILE A 129 -1.79 2.26 -0.98
CA ILE A 129 -2.31 1.22 -0.11
C ILE A 129 -2.15 -0.10 -0.83
N ARG A 130 -1.50 -1.08 -0.21
CA ARG A 130 -1.16 -2.32 -0.91
C ARG A 130 -1.35 -3.56 -0.05
N LYS A 131 -1.89 -4.62 -0.65
CA LYS A 131 -1.95 -5.96 -0.09
C LYS A 131 -0.63 -6.68 -0.33
N VAL A 132 0.11 -6.96 0.74
CA VAL A 132 1.38 -7.68 0.73
C VAL A 132 1.26 -8.86 1.67
N HIS A 133 1.59 -10.07 1.19
CA HIS A 133 1.39 -11.32 1.96
C HIS A 133 -0.02 -11.50 2.54
N GLY A 134 -1.05 -10.97 1.87
CA GLY A 134 -2.45 -11.07 2.31
C GLY A 134 -2.90 -9.99 3.30
N ILE A 135 -2.02 -9.07 3.70
CA ILE A 135 -2.30 -7.99 4.67
C ILE A 135 -2.25 -6.65 3.94
N TRP A 136 -3.20 -5.76 4.21
CA TRP A 136 -3.19 -4.41 3.66
C TRP A 136 -2.27 -3.48 4.46
N PHE A 137 -1.50 -2.69 3.74
CA PHE A 137 -0.61 -1.69 4.30
C PHE A 137 -0.90 -0.33 3.68
N ASN A 138 -1.04 0.70 4.52
CA ASN A 138 -0.82 2.07 4.11
C ASN A 138 0.69 2.32 4.05
N LEU A 139 1.21 2.45 2.83
CA LEU A 139 2.62 2.64 2.51
C LEU A 139 2.94 4.10 2.21
N ASN A 140 2.22 5.03 2.83
CA ASN A 140 2.53 6.46 2.74
C ASN A 140 3.98 6.71 3.17
N SER A 141 4.72 7.40 2.32
CA SER A 141 6.16 7.65 2.44
C SER A 141 6.49 8.61 3.60
N THR A 142 5.51 9.37 4.08
CA THR A 142 5.68 10.33 5.18
C THR A 142 5.31 9.75 6.55
N ASN A 143 4.97 8.46 6.60
CA ASN A 143 4.69 7.79 7.86
C ASN A 143 5.89 7.84 8.83
N MET A 144 5.60 8.08 10.10
CA MET A 144 6.59 7.92 11.17
C MET A 144 6.91 6.45 11.38
N GLU A 145 8.13 6.17 11.85
CA GLU A 145 8.60 4.80 12.12
C GLU A 145 7.56 3.99 12.92
N PRO A 146 7.31 2.73 12.53
CA PRO A 146 8.09 1.91 11.58
C PRO A 146 7.85 2.21 10.09
N GLY A 147 6.92 3.11 9.75
CA GLY A 147 6.58 3.45 8.36
C GLY A 147 5.24 2.80 7.95
N PRO A 148 5.23 1.58 7.37
CA PRO A 148 4.00 0.90 6.97
C PRO A 148 2.99 0.77 8.11
N GLN A 149 1.73 1.15 7.85
CA GLN A 149 0.64 0.95 8.80
C GLN A 149 -0.29 -0.16 8.32
N ILE A 150 -0.53 -1.17 9.16
CA ILE A 150 -1.47 -2.24 8.84
C ILE A 150 -2.90 -1.70 8.81
N VAL A 151 -3.64 -2.11 7.79
CA VAL A 151 -5.05 -1.78 7.57
C VAL A 151 -5.83 -3.11 7.54
N SER A 152 -6.94 -3.20 8.27
CA SER A 152 -7.82 -4.38 8.17
C SER A 152 -8.74 -4.26 6.95
N ASP A 153 -9.20 -5.39 6.40
CA ASP A 153 -10.12 -5.36 5.24
C ASP A 153 -11.38 -4.52 5.52
N PHE A 154 -11.95 -4.64 6.73
CA PHE A 154 -13.10 -3.84 7.15
C PHE A 154 -12.79 -2.34 7.23
N TYR A 155 -11.63 -1.98 7.80
CA TYR A 155 -11.26 -0.58 7.92
C TYR A 155 -10.89 0.03 6.57
N LEU A 156 -10.37 -0.77 5.63
CA LEU A 156 -9.98 -0.31 4.30
C LEU A 156 -11.16 0.28 3.54
N GLU A 157 -12.33 -0.38 3.55
CA GLU A 157 -13.51 0.10 2.84
C GLU A 157 -13.95 1.48 3.37
N VAL A 158 -14.06 1.60 4.69
CA VAL A 158 -14.43 2.85 5.37
C VAL A 158 -13.39 3.94 5.09
N PHE A 159 -12.11 3.58 5.10
CA PHE A 159 -11.02 4.50 4.83
C PHE A 159 -11.05 5.03 3.39
N LEU A 160 -11.23 4.15 2.40
CA LEU A 160 -11.32 4.56 0.99
C LEU A 160 -12.54 5.45 0.74
N GLU A 161 -13.67 5.18 1.40
CA GLU A 161 -14.86 6.04 1.32
C GLU A 161 -14.59 7.42 1.93
N ALA A 162 -13.96 7.49 3.10
CA ALA A 162 -13.59 8.74 3.73
C ALA A 162 -12.59 9.56 2.91
N VAL A 163 -11.57 8.91 2.34
CA VAL A 163 -10.58 9.51 1.44
C VAL A 163 -11.26 10.08 0.19
N LYS A 164 -12.17 9.33 -0.42
CA LYS A 164 -12.98 9.80 -1.56
C LYS A 164 -13.88 10.98 -1.17
N GLY A 165 -14.48 10.95 0.02
CA GLY A 165 -15.28 12.06 0.58
C GLY A 165 -14.46 13.34 0.81
N ALA A 166 -13.20 13.19 1.19
CA ALA A 166 -12.21 14.27 1.31
C ALA A 166 -11.64 14.73 -0.05
N ASN A 167 -12.29 14.36 -1.16
CA ASN A 167 -11.98 14.86 -2.49
C ASN A 167 -10.64 14.37 -3.06
N TYR A 168 -10.11 13.26 -2.53
CA TYR A 168 -8.96 12.57 -3.10
C TYR A 168 -9.40 11.79 -4.34
N THR A 169 -8.50 11.70 -5.32
CA THR A 169 -8.70 10.79 -6.45
C THR A 169 -8.07 9.45 -6.13
N ILE A 170 -8.82 8.37 -6.28
CA ILE A 170 -8.35 7.00 -6.01
C ILE A 170 -8.23 6.24 -7.33
N TYR A 171 -7.07 5.61 -7.53
CA TYR A 171 -6.80 4.71 -8.63
C TYR A 171 -6.56 3.31 -8.09
N THR A 172 -7.00 2.29 -8.81
CA THR A 172 -6.66 0.89 -8.51
C THR A 172 -5.76 0.33 -9.60
N VAL A 173 -4.82 -0.52 -9.21
CA VAL A 173 -3.91 -1.19 -10.15
C VAL A 173 -4.56 -2.49 -10.62
N ARG A 174 -4.89 -2.57 -11.91
CA ARG A 174 -5.39 -3.79 -12.58
C ARG A 174 -4.29 -4.45 -13.38
N GLY A 175 -4.39 -5.76 -13.57
CA GLY A 175 -3.44 -6.52 -14.38
C GLY A 175 -3.08 -7.84 -13.73
N ASP A 176 -1.85 -8.29 -14.00
CA ASP A 176 -1.30 -9.49 -13.37
C ASP A 176 -1.07 -9.31 -11.86
N SER A 177 -0.69 -10.38 -11.18
CA SER A 177 -0.33 -10.32 -9.76
C SER A 177 0.91 -9.44 -9.55
N LEU A 178 0.78 -8.42 -8.70
CA LEU A 178 1.86 -7.49 -8.39
C LEU A 178 3.04 -8.22 -7.71
N PRO A 179 4.28 -7.80 -7.99
CA PRO A 179 5.48 -8.47 -7.52
C PRO A 179 5.61 -8.41 -6.00
N GLN A 180 5.84 -9.56 -5.36
CA GLN A 180 6.13 -9.62 -3.92
C GLN A 180 7.55 -9.06 -3.62
N PRO A 181 7.82 -8.62 -2.38
CA PRO A 181 9.11 -7.99 -2.05
C PRO A 181 10.24 -9.01 -2.18
N LYS A 182 11.30 -8.62 -2.90
CA LYS A 182 12.47 -9.44 -3.15
C LYS A 182 13.69 -8.86 -2.44
N LYS A 183 13.81 -9.15 -1.15
CA LYS A 183 14.90 -8.60 -0.33
C LYS A 183 16.25 -9.07 -0.87
N GLU A 184 16.39 -10.37 -1.16
CA GLU A 184 17.66 -11.07 -1.46
C GLU A 184 18.36 -10.53 -2.72
N GLU A 185 17.58 -10.09 -3.71
CA GLU A 185 18.11 -9.50 -4.97
C GLU A 185 18.57 -8.04 -4.78
N THR A 186 18.11 -7.36 -3.71
CA THR A 186 18.14 -5.89 -3.60
C THR A 186 19.00 -5.36 -2.45
N VAL A 187 19.35 -6.18 -1.44
CA VAL A 187 20.03 -5.73 -0.20
C VAL A 187 21.34 -4.96 -0.47
N SER A 188 22.05 -5.28 -1.55
CA SER A 188 23.37 -4.73 -1.88
C SER A 188 23.38 -3.25 -2.24
N SER A 189 22.23 -2.60 -2.48
CA SER A 189 22.16 -1.27 -3.10
C SER A 189 21.07 -0.34 -2.55
N LEU A 190 20.55 -0.63 -1.35
CA LEU A 190 19.51 0.21 -0.74
C LEU A 190 20.06 1.56 -0.26
N ARG A 191 19.30 2.62 -0.52
CA ARG A 191 19.55 3.95 0.05
C ARG A 191 19.14 3.98 1.53
N GLU A 192 19.61 4.98 2.28
CA GLU A 192 19.31 5.12 3.71
C GLU A 192 17.80 5.22 4.01
N SER A 193 17.02 5.79 3.08
CA SER A 193 15.56 5.91 3.17
C SER A 193 14.80 4.64 2.82
N GLN A 194 15.44 3.64 2.23
CA GLN A 194 14.80 2.44 1.68
C GLN A 194 15.02 1.25 2.61
N ARG A 195 13.95 0.57 3.02
CA ARG A 195 14.04 -0.56 3.95
C ARG A 195 13.09 -1.69 3.57
N TYR A 196 13.55 -2.91 3.83
CA TYR A 196 12.69 -4.09 3.92
C TYR A 196 12.44 -4.38 5.40
N LEU A 197 11.20 -4.25 5.82
CA LEU A 197 10.77 -4.44 7.19
C LEU A 197 10.17 -5.84 7.35
N GLY A 198 10.57 -6.56 8.39
CA GLY A 198 10.04 -7.90 8.67
C GLY A 198 8.55 -7.81 9.01
N LEU A 199 7.76 -8.75 8.49
CA LEU A 199 6.32 -8.76 8.72
C LEU A 199 5.96 -8.89 10.20
N ASP A 200 6.70 -9.72 10.94
CA ASP A 200 6.49 -9.96 12.38
C ASP A 200 6.66 -8.66 13.19
N TYR A 201 7.66 -7.86 12.84
CA TYR A 201 7.91 -6.56 13.48
C TYR A 201 6.76 -5.57 13.24
N LEU A 202 6.22 -5.51 12.02
CA LEU A 202 5.08 -4.65 11.70
C LEU A 202 3.80 -5.09 12.41
N GLN A 203 3.60 -6.40 12.57
CA GLN A 203 2.46 -6.92 13.33
C GLN A 203 2.57 -6.63 14.82
N GLU A 204 3.78 -6.72 15.39
CA GLU A 204 4.01 -6.35 16.78
C GLU A 204 3.73 -4.87 17.02
N ASP A 205 4.24 -3.98 16.16
CA ASP A 205 3.94 -2.54 16.23
C ASP A 205 2.44 -2.28 16.12
N TYR A 206 1.76 -2.91 15.15
CA TYR A 206 0.31 -2.78 15.01
C TYR A 206 -0.42 -3.23 16.28
N ASN A 207 -0.03 -4.34 16.89
CA ASN A 207 -0.67 -4.83 18.11
C ASN A 207 -0.51 -3.89 19.31
N GLN A 208 0.62 -3.19 19.39
CA GLN A 208 0.88 -2.19 20.42
C GLN A 208 0.17 -0.85 20.13
N ASN A 209 -0.05 -0.54 18.84
CA ASN A 209 -0.52 0.77 18.37
C ASN A 209 -1.82 0.73 17.55
N LYS A 210 -2.74 -0.21 17.85
CA LYS A 210 -3.98 -0.43 17.07
C LYS A 210 -4.87 0.80 16.87
N THR A 211 -4.79 1.79 17.77
CA THR A 211 -5.60 3.00 17.73
C THR A 211 -4.95 4.16 16.98
N ARG A 212 -3.75 3.94 16.40
CA ARG A 212 -3.04 4.98 15.64
C ARG A 212 -3.83 5.26 14.34
N PRO A 213 -4.21 6.53 14.07
CA PRO A 213 -4.89 6.87 12.83
C PRO A 213 -3.98 6.61 11.63
N LEU A 214 -4.60 6.29 10.48
CA LEU A 214 -3.88 6.14 9.22
C LEU A 214 -3.47 7.53 8.73
N ASN A 215 -2.20 7.67 8.36
CA ASN A 215 -1.67 8.92 7.88
C ASN A 215 -1.87 9.06 6.36
N THR A 216 -2.57 10.11 5.93
CA THR A 216 -2.75 10.53 4.54
C THR A 216 -2.00 11.81 4.21
N ASP A 217 -1.32 12.41 5.19
CA ASP A 217 -0.47 13.63 5.09
C ASP A 217 -1.14 14.86 4.48
N GLY A 218 -2.48 14.88 4.41
CA GLY A 218 -3.25 15.99 3.86
C GLY A 218 -3.81 16.94 4.91
N ALA A 219 -4.14 18.16 4.48
CA ALA A 219 -4.90 19.12 5.28
C ALA A 219 -6.25 18.53 5.76
N ASP A 220 -6.78 17.57 5.00
CA ASP A 220 -8.07 16.91 5.23
C ASP A 220 -7.97 15.69 6.15
N GLN A 221 -6.80 15.39 6.74
CA GLN A 221 -6.63 14.27 7.68
C GLN A 221 -7.67 14.30 8.82
N SER A 222 -7.96 15.48 9.35
CA SER A 222 -8.94 15.64 10.43
C SER A 222 -10.37 15.35 9.95
N GLU A 223 -10.69 15.67 8.71
CA GLU A 223 -11.98 15.40 8.09
C GLU A 223 -12.14 13.91 7.78
N ILE A 224 -11.08 13.27 7.26
CA ILE A 224 -11.01 11.83 7.03
C ILE A 224 -11.20 11.08 8.36
N ASP A 225 -10.48 11.45 9.41
CA ASP A 225 -10.60 10.81 10.72
C ASP A 225 -12.02 10.98 11.30
N ALA A 226 -12.61 12.17 11.13
CA ALA A 226 -13.98 12.43 11.57
C ALA A 226 -15.02 11.62 10.77
N ALA A 227 -14.86 11.52 9.45
CA ALA A 227 -15.74 10.75 8.57
C ALA A 227 -15.67 9.25 8.86
N ILE A 228 -14.47 8.72 9.11
CA ILE A 228 -14.27 7.33 9.54
C ILE A 228 -14.97 7.10 10.88
N LYS A 229 -14.76 8.00 11.86
CA LYS A 229 -15.40 7.89 13.17
C LYS A 229 -16.93 7.90 13.06
N ALA A 230 -17.49 8.82 12.27
CA ALA A 230 -18.92 8.89 12.05
C ALA A 230 -19.48 7.62 11.38
N SER A 231 -18.79 7.12 10.35
CA SER A 231 -19.18 5.88 9.65
C SER A 231 -19.15 4.66 10.58
N LEU A 232 -18.13 4.59 11.45
CA LEU A 232 -18.05 3.59 12.49
C LEU A 232 -19.20 3.74 13.49
N GLU A 233 -19.54 4.94 13.95
CA GLU A 233 -20.65 5.17 14.90
C GLU A 233 -22.03 4.85 14.30
N ASP A 234 -22.28 5.19 13.03
CA ASP A 234 -23.54 4.90 12.34
C ASP A 234 -23.76 3.38 12.16
N MET A 235 -22.69 2.61 11.93
CA MET A 235 -22.77 1.14 11.92
C MET A 235 -23.16 0.56 13.29
N HIS A 236 -22.87 1.25 14.40
CA HIS A 236 -23.29 0.86 15.75
C HIS A 236 -24.66 1.44 16.17
N GLY A 237 -25.16 2.47 15.48
CA GLY A 237 -26.48 3.06 15.73
C GLY A 237 -27.65 2.18 15.25
N GLY A 238 -27.38 1.21 14.38
CA GLY A 238 -28.35 0.25 13.84
C GLY A 238 -28.59 -0.99 14.72
N GLY A 239 -28.92 -0.84 16.01
CA GLY A 239 -29.50 -1.92 16.83
C GLY A 239 -28.67 -3.18 17.06
N PHE A 240 -27.41 -3.22 16.63
CA PHE A 240 -26.41 -4.20 17.06
C PHE A 240 -25.41 -3.46 17.94
N GLY A 241 -25.04 -4.09 19.06
CA GLY A 241 -24.19 -3.50 20.10
C GLY A 241 -22.82 -3.01 19.61
N PRO A 242 -21.95 -2.53 20.51
CA PRO A 242 -20.60 -2.04 20.16
C PRO A 242 -19.87 -3.04 19.26
N PRO A 243 -18.91 -2.58 18.44
CA PRO A 243 -18.23 -3.47 17.51
C PRO A 243 -17.67 -4.60 18.35
N PRO A 244 -17.68 -5.85 17.85
CA PRO A 244 -16.81 -6.82 18.47
C PRO A 244 -15.43 -6.17 18.46
N VAL A 245 -14.89 -5.91 19.66
CA VAL A 245 -13.45 -6.02 19.87
C VAL A 245 -13.10 -7.26 19.10
N VAL A 246 -12.22 -7.12 18.10
CA VAL A 246 -11.75 -8.26 17.32
C VAL A 246 -11.02 -9.18 18.30
N SER A 247 -11.77 -10.01 19.00
CA SER A 247 -11.49 -11.42 19.14
C SER A 247 -11.64 -11.93 17.73
N GLN A 248 -10.54 -11.95 16.97
CA GLN A 248 -10.44 -12.99 15.97
C GLN A 248 -10.75 -14.30 16.70
N PRO A 249 -11.53 -15.24 16.15
CA PRO A 249 -11.25 -16.63 16.46
C PRO A 249 -9.79 -16.79 16.00
N SER A 250 -8.88 -16.86 16.96
CA SER A 250 -7.47 -16.84 16.63
C SER A 250 -7.21 -18.08 15.78
N GLU A 251 -6.63 -17.92 14.59
CA GLU A 251 -6.09 -19.05 13.85
C GLU A 251 -5.01 -19.78 14.68
N ASP A 252 -4.51 -19.11 15.73
CA ASP A 252 -3.69 -19.67 16.79
C ASP A 252 -4.43 -20.64 17.73
N ASP A 253 -5.74 -20.51 17.96
CA ASP A 253 -6.51 -21.46 18.78
C ASP A 253 -6.70 -22.79 18.02
N ASP A 254 -6.97 -22.75 16.72
CA ASP A 254 -7.07 -23.94 15.88
C ASP A 254 -5.70 -24.57 15.60
N LEU A 255 -4.64 -23.76 15.44
CA LEU A 255 -3.27 -24.25 15.27
C LEU A 255 -2.72 -24.84 16.59
N MET A 256 -2.97 -24.20 17.74
CA MET A 256 -2.60 -24.73 19.05
C MET A 256 -3.45 -25.94 19.44
N ALA A 257 -4.73 -25.99 19.06
CA ALA A 257 -5.58 -27.18 19.24
C ALA A 257 -5.10 -28.34 18.35
N ALA A 258 -4.71 -28.09 17.10
CA ALA A 258 -4.18 -29.11 16.20
C ALA A 258 -2.81 -29.66 16.68
N ILE A 259 -1.95 -28.80 17.22
CA ILE A 259 -0.66 -29.19 17.83
C ILE A 259 -0.90 -29.98 19.14
N ALA A 260 -1.83 -29.54 19.98
CA ALA A 260 -2.18 -30.24 21.22
C ALA A 260 -2.84 -31.60 20.98
N LEU A 261 -3.70 -31.73 19.96
CA LEU A 261 -4.30 -33.01 19.55
C LEU A 261 -3.24 -33.97 18.99
N SER A 262 -2.25 -33.46 18.25
CA SER A 262 -1.15 -34.28 17.72
C SER A 262 -0.25 -34.80 18.84
N LEU A 263 0.05 -33.98 19.85
CA LEU A 263 0.81 -34.37 21.05
C LEU A 263 0.05 -35.35 21.97
N GLN A 264 -1.29 -35.28 22.02
CA GLN A 264 -2.11 -36.24 22.77
C GLN A 264 -2.26 -37.59 22.04
N GLN A 265 -2.22 -37.60 20.71
CA GLN A 265 -2.26 -38.84 19.93
C GLN A 265 -0.92 -39.59 19.95
N GLU A 266 0.22 -38.90 20.03
CA GLU A 266 1.52 -39.55 20.28
C GLU A 266 1.64 -40.16 21.68
N ASN A 267 1.04 -39.52 22.70
CA ASN A 267 1.06 -40.02 24.09
C ASN A 267 0.00 -41.10 24.39
N ALA A 268 -0.86 -41.43 23.43
CA ALA A 268 -1.93 -42.41 23.56
C ALA A 268 -1.70 -43.68 22.72
N GLN A 269 -0.46 -44.00 22.34
CA GLN A 269 -0.15 -45.37 21.94
C GLN A 269 -0.10 -46.26 23.18
N PRO A 270 -0.99 -47.27 23.31
CA PRO A 270 -0.86 -48.26 24.35
C PRO A 270 0.41 -49.06 24.07
N SER A 271 1.23 -49.20 25.10
CA SER A 271 2.28 -50.20 25.19
C SER A 271 1.61 -51.58 25.07
N GLN A 272 1.43 -52.09 23.87
CA GLN A 272 1.39 -53.53 23.63
C GLN A 272 2.82 -53.97 23.41
N ASP A 273 3.40 -54.55 24.46
CA ASP A 273 4.30 -55.70 24.33
C ASP A 273 4.69 -56.19 25.74
N ASN A 274 3.97 -57.21 26.22
CA ASN A 274 4.47 -58.54 26.63
C ASN A 274 3.54 -59.18 27.68
#